data_AF-A0A438HJW2-F1
#
_entry.id   AF-A0A438HJW2-F1
#
_cell.length_a   1.000
_cell.length_b   1.000
_cell.length_c   1.000
_cell.angle_alpha   90.00
_cell.angle_beta   90.00
_cell.angle_gamma   90.00
#
_symmetry.space_group_name_H-M   'P 1'
#
loop_
_entity.id
_entity.type
_entity.pdbx_description
1 polymer ?
#
loop_
_entity_poly.entity_id
_entity_poly.type
_entity_poly.pdbx_seq_one_letter_code
_entity_poly.pdbx_strand_id
1 'polypeptide(L)'
;MKSEEEEWRKGKGSGVPETEKFTQLRRQMRQRQHVAIAEDKDRIENPNLSEEEKKRKPTMTYFNPDEHWQALEVAHNIAFGYGHLTWEWKKGIRSYLHPMVFASLYKVLALCHLDTPWFMSKAPRLLQSMFCAVGDLYLYKLSNVLFDDHVAQWALVNWFMFFCFTRTLSNSLETVLTLVGIYYWPCMRVSPNKAPLFSRKWGVAIAALACAIRPTSAIIWMYVGLLELFLAHDRLKFIFLEVAPIG
;
A
#
# COMPACT_ATOMS: atom_id res chain seq x y z
N MET A 1 -0.72 13.05 32.93
CA MET A 1 -0.55 14.21 32.03
C MET A 1 0.30 15.33 32.62
N LYS A 2 -0.13 16.10 33.64
CA LYS A 2 0.67 17.24 34.15
C LYS A 2 1.97 16.85 34.87
N SER A 3 2.02 15.69 35.53
CA SER A 3 3.26 15.18 36.16
C SER A 3 4.27 14.60 35.17
N GLU A 4 3.81 14.20 33.97
CA GLU A 4 4.63 13.54 32.94
C GLU A 4 5.35 14.55 32.04
N GLU A 5 4.76 15.73 31.80
CA GLU A 5 5.44 16.85 31.13
C GLU A 5 6.62 17.40 31.94
N GLU A 6 6.56 17.34 33.27
CA GLU A 6 7.66 17.74 34.16
C GLU A 6 8.83 16.75 34.14
N GLU A 7 8.56 15.45 34.04
CA GLU A 7 9.60 14.43 33.82
C GLU A 7 10.26 14.58 32.44
N TRP A 8 9.48 14.89 31.40
CA TRP A 8 10.00 15.10 30.05
C TRP A 8 10.88 16.35 29.94
N ARG A 9 10.57 17.42 30.71
CA ARG A 9 11.43 18.61 30.83
C ARG A 9 12.71 18.35 31.63
N LYS A 10 12.67 17.52 32.68
CA LYS A 10 13.85 17.16 33.47
C LYS A 10 14.84 16.28 32.70
N GLY A 11 14.39 15.49 31.71
CA GLY A 11 15.22 14.63 30.87
C GLY A 11 16.03 15.33 29.76
N LYS A 12 15.80 16.63 29.50
CA LYS A 12 16.56 17.38 28.46
C LYS A 12 17.99 17.73 28.85
N GLY A 13 18.39 17.52 30.11
CA GLY A 13 19.72 17.84 30.62
C GLY A 13 20.73 16.69 30.71
N SER A 14 20.35 15.43 30.40
CA SER A 14 21.27 14.30 30.50
C SER A 14 21.91 13.98 29.15
N GLY A 15 23.25 13.96 29.13
CA GLY A 15 24.11 13.60 27.99
C GLY A 15 24.07 12.10 27.63
N VAL A 16 22.87 11.53 27.65
CA VAL A 16 22.60 10.15 27.23
C VAL A 16 22.63 10.11 25.70
N PRO A 17 23.44 9.23 25.07
CA PRO A 17 23.47 9.05 23.62
C PRO A 17 22.07 8.84 23.06
N GLU A 18 21.77 9.46 21.93
CA GLU A 18 20.45 9.39 21.27
C GLU A 18 20.00 7.94 21.03
N THR A 19 20.96 7.03 20.78
CA THR A 19 20.76 5.58 20.66
C THR A 19 20.24 4.91 21.94
N GLU A 20 20.68 5.35 23.12
CA GLU A 20 20.17 4.86 24.40
C GLU A 20 18.75 5.38 24.68
N LYS A 21 18.46 6.64 24.32
CA LYS A 21 17.10 7.20 24.42
C LYS A 21 16.11 6.44 23.54
N PHE A 22 16.49 6.14 22.29
CA PHE A 22 15.71 5.28 21.41
C PHE A 22 15.53 3.86 21.96
N THR A 23 16.58 3.30 22.57
CA THR A 23 16.52 1.97 23.20
C THR A 23 15.60 1.93 24.43
N GLN A 24 15.61 3.00 25.24
CA GLN A 24 14.70 3.17 26.37
C GLN A 24 13.25 3.36 25.88
N LEU A 25 13.03 4.20 24.86
CA LEU A 25 11.72 4.35 24.23
C LEU A 25 11.20 3.01 23.69
N ARG A 26 12.05 2.21 23.03
CA ARG A 26 11.72 0.85 22.56
C ARG A 26 11.36 -0.11 23.69
N ARG A 27 11.95 0.04 24.89
CA ARG A 27 11.59 -0.77 26.06
C ARG A 27 10.25 -0.33 26.65
N GLN A 28 10.01 0.97 26.77
CA GLN A 28 8.74 1.50 27.23
C GLN A 28 7.57 1.18 26.29
N MET A 29 7.77 1.29 24.97
CA MET A 29 6.75 0.92 23.99
C MET A 29 6.42 -0.59 24.03
N ARG A 30 7.43 -1.47 24.19
CA ARG A 30 7.22 -2.91 24.40
C ARG A 30 6.38 -3.20 25.65
N GLN A 31 6.72 -2.58 26.78
CA GLN A 31 5.96 -2.77 28.02
C GLN A 31 4.51 -2.32 27.86
N ARG A 32 4.26 -1.16 27.22
CA ARG A 32 2.89 -0.67 26.97
C ARG A 32 2.08 -1.59 26.08
N GLN A 33 2.70 -2.18 25.05
CA GLN A 33 2.02 -3.11 24.16
C GLN A 33 1.68 -4.43 24.87
N HIS A 34 2.60 -4.98 25.67
CA HIS A 34 2.35 -6.20 26.43
C HIS A 34 1.29 -6.01 27.53
N VAL A 35 1.30 -4.86 28.22
CA VAL A 35 0.28 -4.52 29.22
C VAL A 35 -1.09 -4.37 28.55
N ALA A 36 -1.18 -3.66 27.42
CA ALA A 36 -2.44 -3.51 26.70
C ALA A 36 -3.02 -4.85 26.18
N ILE A 37 -2.16 -5.78 25.75
CA ILE A 37 -2.57 -7.12 25.32
C ILE A 37 -3.01 -7.98 26.52
N ALA A 38 -2.29 -7.90 27.66
CA ALA A 38 -2.65 -8.61 28.87
C ALA A 38 -3.98 -8.11 29.46
N GLU A 39 -4.17 -6.79 29.51
CA GLU A 39 -5.43 -6.16 29.94
C GLU A 39 -6.60 -6.53 29.04
N ASP A 40 -6.41 -6.62 27.71
CA ASP A 40 -7.46 -7.06 26.77
C ASP A 40 -7.79 -8.54 26.98
N LYS A 41 -6.78 -9.38 27.27
CA LYS A 41 -6.97 -10.80 27.56
C LYS A 41 -7.75 -11.02 28.86
N ASP A 42 -7.35 -10.33 29.93
CA ASP A 42 -8.01 -10.40 31.24
C ASP A 42 -9.45 -9.87 31.18
N ARG A 43 -9.72 -8.87 30.33
CA ARG A 43 -11.06 -8.32 30.11
C ARG A 43 -11.96 -9.24 29.28
N ILE A 44 -11.41 -9.98 28.32
CA ILE A 44 -12.15 -10.97 27.51
C ILE A 44 -12.48 -12.22 28.33
N GLU A 45 -11.56 -12.67 29.19
CA GLU A 45 -11.72 -13.85 30.04
C GLU A 45 -12.57 -13.59 31.29
N ASN A 46 -12.89 -12.33 31.61
CA ASN A 46 -13.70 -12.00 32.78
C ASN A 46 -15.17 -12.42 32.60
N PRO A 47 -15.68 -13.37 33.41
CA PRO A 47 -17.02 -13.94 33.27
C PRO A 47 -18.14 -12.99 33.71
N ASN A 48 -17.82 -11.86 34.37
CA ASN A 48 -18.81 -10.92 34.91
C ASN A 48 -19.12 -9.73 33.97
N LEU A 49 -18.48 -9.64 32.80
CA LEU A 49 -18.76 -8.59 31.82
C LEU A 49 -19.94 -8.97 30.92
N SER A 50 -20.90 -8.05 30.79
CA SER A 50 -22.01 -8.20 29.84
C SER A 50 -21.48 -8.26 28.39
N GLU A 51 -22.14 -9.02 27.52
CA GLU A 51 -21.73 -9.16 26.11
C GLU A 51 -21.66 -7.81 25.37
N GLU A 52 -22.45 -6.81 25.80
CA GLU A 52 -22.39 -5.45 25.28
C GLU A 52 -21.13 -4.68 25.75
N GLU A 53 -20.66 -4.92 26.97
CA GLU A 53 -19.43 -4.31 27.49
C GLU A 53 -18.17 -4.99 26.96
N LYS A 54 -18.22 -6.29 26.66
CA LYS A 54 -17.19 -6.98 25.84
C LYS A 54 -17.13 -6.41 24.43
N LYS A 55 -18.28 -6.04 23.84
CA LYS A 55 -18.38 -5.38 22.52
C LYS A 55 -18.05 -3.90 22.53
N ARG A 56 -18.09 -3.21 23.68
CA ARG A 56 -17.49 -1.88 23.89
C ARG A 56 -15.97 -1.99 23.87
N LYS A 57 -15.40 -2.27 22.70
CA LYS A 57 -14.05 -1.83 22.34
C LYS A 57 -14.14 -0.38 21.85
N PRO A 58 -13.18 0.50 22.15
CA PRO A 58 -13.01 1.71 21.37
C PRO A 58 -12.89 1.29 19.90
N THR A 59 -13.78 1.82 19.07
CA THR A 59 -14.21 1.34 17.75
C THR A 59 -13.16 1.51 16.64
N MET A 60 -11.88 1.34 16.96
CA MET A 60 -10.80 1.35 15.99
C MET A 60 -10.16 -0.02 15.88
N THR A 61 -10.98 -1.04 15.63
CA THR A 61 -10.51 -2.36 15.17
C THR A 61 -10.32 -2.32 13.65
N TYR A 62 -9.20 -2.86 13.17
CA TYR A 62 -8.99 -3.04 11.74
C TYR A 62 -9.99 -4.07 11.23
N PHE A 63 -10.83 -3.67 10.27
CA PHE A 63 -11.90 -4.53 9.76
C PHE A 63 -11.35 -5.72 8.94
N ASN A 64 -10.22 -5.55 8.24
CA ASN A 64 -9.51 -6.64 7.58
C ASN A 64 -8.12 -6.84 8.22
N PRO A 65 -7.80 -8.05 8.71
CA PRO A 65 -6.47 -8.34 9.26
C PRO A 65 -5.37 -8.22 8.19
N ASP A 66 -5.70 -8.46 6.92
CA ASP A 66 -4.72 -8.39 5.82
C ASP A 66 -4.11 -7.00 5.64
N GLU A 67 -4.82 -5.91 5.92
CA GLU A 67 -4.24 -4.56 5.79
C GLU A 67 -3.06 -4.35 6.73
N HIS A 68 -3.20 -4.83 7.96
CA HIS A 68 -2.23 -4.59 8.99
C HIS A 68 -1.11 -5.64 8.95
N TRP A 69 -1.48 -6.92 8.97
CA TRP A 69 -0.53 -8.03 9.13
C TRP A 69 0.20 -8.43 7.84
N GLN A 70 -0.34 -8.07 6.66
CA GLN A 70 0.29 -8.39 5.37
C GLN A 70 1.01 -7.19 4.73
N ALA A 71 0.88 -5.98 5.27
CA ALA A 71 1.54 -4.81 4.71
C ALA A 71 2.19 -3.94 5.78
N LEU A 72 1.40 -3.35 6.68
CA LEU A 72 1.85 -2.31 7.62
C LEU A 72 2.85 -2.84 8.64
N GLU A 73 2.54 -3.97 9.28
CA GLU A 73 3.38 -4.56 10.33
C GLU A 73 4.71 -5.08 9.76
N VAL A 74 4.66 -5.64 8.54
CA VAL A 74 5.85 -6.11 7.81
C VAL A 74 6.72 -4.92 7.41
N ALA A 75 6.11 -3.85 6.88
CA ALA A 75 6.80 -2.63 6.50
C ALA A 75 7.48 -1.96 7.71
N HIS A 76 6.80 -1.95 8.85
CA HIS A 76 7.32 -1.45 10.10
C HIS A 76 8.48 -2.29 10.63
N ASN A 77 8.39 -3.62 10.55
CA ASN A 77 9.50 -4.52 10.87
C ASN A 77 10.72 -4.26 9.97
N ILE A 78 10.53 -4.04 8.67
CA ILE A 78 11.61 -3.70 7.73
C ILE A 78 12.23 -2.32 8.06
N ALA A 79 11.41 -1.34 8.44
CA ALA A 79 11.87 0.03 8.69
C ALA A 79 12.61 0.19 10.02
N PHE A 80 12.10 -0.41 11.11
CA PHE A 80 12.59 -0.19 12.47
C PHE A 80 13.21 -1.43 13.13
N GLY A 81 13.10 -2.60 12.51
CA GLY A 81 13.65 -3.86 13.01
C GLY A 81 12.82 -4.53 14.11
N TYR A 82 11.57 -4.10 14.32
CA TYR A 82 10.66 -4.72 15.31
C TYR A 82 9.22 -4.81 14.78
N GLY A 83 8.49 -5.82 15.25
CA GLY A 83 7.14 -6.13 14.79
C GLY A 83 6.99 -7.63 14.54
N HIS A 84 5.75 -8.09 14.42
CA HIS A 84 5.45 -9.51 14.28
C HIS A 84 5.32 -9.93 12.81
N LEU A 85 6.28 -10.73 12.36
CA LEU A 85 6.25 -11.37 11.04
C LEU A 85 5.44 -12.67 11.11
N THR A 86 4.39 -12.77 10.30
CA THR A 86 3.67 -14.04 10.14
C THR A 86 4.55 -15.10 9.47
N TRP A 87 4.16 -16.37 9.58
CA TRP A 87 4.92 -17.49 9.04
C TRP A 87 5.17 -17.40 7.52
N GLU A 88 4.26 -16.75 6.78
CA GLU A 88 4.36 -16.54 5.33
C GLU A 88 5.57 -15.67 4.95
N TRP A 89 5.82 -14.63 5.75
CA TRP A 89 6.97 -13.73 5.57
C TRP A 89 8.27 -14.42 5.99
N LYS A 90 8.26 -15.20 7.07
CA LYS A 90 9.43 -16.00 7.45
C LYS A 90 9.87 -16.97 6.35
N LYS A 91 8.93 -17.50 5.57
CA LYS A 91 9.20 -18.36 4.41
C LYS A 91 9.43 -17.60 3.10
N GLY A 92 9.17 -16.29 3.05
CA GLY A 92 9.38 -15.45 1.87
C GLY A 92 8.46 -15.78 0.68
N ILE A 93 7.25 -16.26 0.92
CA ILE A 93 6.33 -16.71 -0.14
C ILE A 93 5.73 -15.53 -0.92
N ARG A 94 5.61 -14.35 -0.29
CA ARG A 94 5.02 -13.15 -0.89
C ARG A 94 6.10 -12.16 -1.34
N SER A 95 5.77 -11.39 -2.38
CA SER A 95 6.63 -10.29 -2.83
C SER A 95 6.77 -9.22 -1.75
N TYR A 96 8.02 -8.87 -1.42
CA TYR A 96 8.34 -7.83 -0.45
C TYR A 96 8.17 -6.41 -1.00
N LEU A 97 7.93 -6.27 -2.30
CA LEU A 97 7.84 -4.96 -2.95
C LEU A 97 6.68 -4.12 -2.42
N HIS A 98 5.53 -4.72 -2.16
CA HIS A 98 4.37 -4.00 -1.62
C HIS A 98 4.64 -3.45 -0.20
N PRO A 99 5.11 -4.27 0.79
CA PRO A 99 5.55 -3.73 2.08
C PRO A 99 6.70 -2.72 1.99
N MET A 100 7.62 -2.87 1.04
CA MET A 100 8.76 -1.95 0.89
C MET A 100 8.34 -0.53 0.54
N VAL A 101 7.24 -0.34 -0.20
CA VAL A 101 6.67 0.99 -0.46
C VAL A 101 6.24 1.70 0.84
N PHE A 102 5.67 0.95 1.78
CA PHE A 102 5.31 1.51 3.10
C PHE A 102 6.52 1.64 4.01
N ALA A 103 7.51 0.75 3.91
CA ALA A 103 8.73 0.81 4.70
C ALA A 103 9.57 2.05 4.34
N SER A 104 9.65 2.39 3.05
CA SER A 104 10.33 3.61 2.60
C SER A 104 9.61 4.86 3.09
N LEU A 105 8.26 4.88 3.05
CA LEU A 105 7.45 5.94 3.65
C LEU A 105 7.79 6.12 5.14
N TYR A 106 7.85 5.03 5.90
CA TYR A 106 8.20 5.10 7.33
C TYR A 106 9.61 5.60 7.60
N LYS A 107 10.59 5.21 6.76
CA LYS A 107 11.95 5.75 6.88
C LYS A 107 12.01 7.25 6.59
N VAL A 108 11.31 7.73 5.57
CA VAL A 108 11.22 9.18 5.28
C VAL A 108 10.59 9.92 6.45
N LEU A 109 9.52 9.37 7.02
CA LEU A 109 8.89 9.89 8.24
C LEU A 109 9.85 10.00 9.42
N ALA A 110 10.64 8.95 9.65
CA ALA A 110 11.63 8.90 10.72
C ALA A 110 12.77 9.91 10.49
N LEU A 111 13.24 10.06 9.25
CA LEU A 111 14.25 11.08 8.90
C LEU A 111 13.74 12.50 9.14
N CYS A 112 12.45 12.75 8.87
CA CYS A 112 11.82 14.03 9.17
C CYS A 112 11.52 14.25 10.66
N HIS A 113 11.78 13.28 11.54
CA HIS A 113 11.45 13.32 12.97
C HIS A 113 9.93 13.48 13.24
N LEU A 114 9.09 12.97 12.34
CA LEU A 114 7.63 12.87 12.50
C LEU A 114 7.22 11.44 12.88
N ASP A 115 7.86 10.88 13.90
CA ASP A 115 7.63 9.52 14.42
C ASP A 115 6.48 9.44 15.45
N THR A 116 5.57 10.43 15.45
CA THR A 116 4.37 10.40 16.27
C THR A 116 3.47 9.22 15.88
N PRO A 117 2.94 8.42 16.84
CA PRO A 117 2.08 7.27 16.55
C PRO A 117 0.87 7.59 15.67
N TRP A 118 0.34 8.81 15.81
CA TRP A 118 -0.74 9.32 14.98
C TRP A 118 -0.35 9.42 13.50
N PHE A 119 0.86 9.91 13.20
CA PHE A 119 1.35 10.05 11.83
C PHE A 119 1.67 8.69 11.21
N MET A 120 2.28 7.78 11.98
CA MET A 120 2.57 6.41 11.52
C MET A 120 1.31 5.60 11.17
N SER A 121 0.20 5.82 11.90
CA SER A 121 -1.08 5.17 11.61
C SER A 121 -1.79 5.77 10.39
N LYS A 122 -1.69 7.08 10.17
CA LYS A 122 -2.40 7.80 9.10
C LYS A 122 -1.65 7.87 7.78
N ALA A 123 -0.32 7.93 7.79
CA ALA A 123 0.50 8.11 6.59
C ALA A 123 0.29 7.02 5.52
N PRO A 124 0.20 5.72 5.85
CA PRO A 124 -0.08 4.68 4.86
C PRO A 124 -1.46 4.84 4.20
N ARG A 125 -2.46 5.28 4.96
CA ARG A 125 -3.81 5.56 4.44
C ARG A 125 -3.80 6.77 3.52
N LEU A 126 -3.01 7.79 3.85
CA LEU A 126 -2.83 8.96 2.99
C LEU A 126 -2.15 8.57 1.67
N LEU A 127 -1.08 7.77 1.73
CA LEU A 127 -0.43 7.26 0.52
C LEU A 127 -1.41 6.44 -0.33
N GLN A 128 -2.19 5.57 0.30
CA GLN A 128 -3.21 4.80 -0.41
C GLN A 128 -4.28 5.68 -1.05
N SER A 129 -4.68 6.77 -0.40
CA SER A 129 -5.64 7.72 -0.97
C SER A 129 -5.08 8.42 -2.22
N MET A 130 -3.77 8.66 -2.27
CA MET A 130 -3.11 9.18 -3.47
C MET A 130 -3.16 8.16 -4.62
N PHE A 131 -2.88 6.89 -4.34
CA PHE A 131 -3.01 5.83 -5.34
C PHE A 131 -4.45 5.65 -5.82
N CYS A 132 -5.43 5.75 -4.91
CA CYS A 132 -6.85 5.73 -5.25
C CYS A 132 -7.20 6.86 -6.22
N ALA A 133 -6.82 8.10 -5.90
CA ALA A 133 -7.09 9.26 -6.74
C ALA A 133 -6.46 9.13 -8.14
N VAL A 134 -5.24 8.60 -8.22
CA VAL A 134 -4.59 8.28 -9.50
C VAL A 134 -5.39 7.22 -10.25
N GLY A 135 -5.78 6.15 -9.57
CA GLY A 135 -6.61 5.08 -10.11
C GLY A 135 -7.92 5.57 -10.71
N ASP A 136 -8.68 6.39 -9.97
CA ASP A 136 -9.95 6.95 -10.41
C ASP A 136 -9.78 7.87 -11.63
N LEU A 137 -8.72 8.68 -11.65
CA LEU A 137 -8.40 9.55 -12.78
C LEU A 137 -8.05 8.75 -14.05
N TYR A 138 -7.26 7.68 -13.92
CA TYR A 138 -6.94 6.82 -15.05
C TYR A 138 -8.12 5.94 -15.48
N LEU A 139 -8.98 5.52 -14.55
CA LEU A 139 -10.22 4.84 -14.86
C LEU A 139 -11.12 5.74 -15.72
N TYR A 140 -11.33 6.99 -15.31
CA TYR A 140 -12.10 7.96 -16.08
C TYR A 140 -11.50 8.20 -17.48
N LYS A 141 -10.19 8.45 -17.55
CA LYS A 141 -9.49 8.65 -18.82
C LYS A 141 -9.57 7.44 -19.74
N LEU A 142 -9.44 6.23 -19.19
CA LEU A 142 -9.52 4.99 -19.96
C LEU A 142 -10.94 4.75 -20.47
N SER A 143 -11.94 4.87 -19.60
CA SER A 143 -13.35 4.72 -19.98
C SER A 143 -13.78 5.73 -21.04
N ASN A 144 -13.33 6.98 -20.94
CA ASN A 144 -13.63 8.00 -21.94
C ASN A 144 -13.02 7.65 -23.32
N VAL A 145 -11.80 7.10 -23.34
CA VAL A 145 -11.15 6.68 -24.58
C VAL A 145 -11.83 5.45 -25.23
N LEU A 146 -12.48 4.59 -24.44
CA LEU A 146 -13.10 3.35 -24.94
C LEU A 146 -14.60 3.47 -25.29
N PHE A 147 -15.40 4.15 -24.46
CA PHE A 147 -16.87 4.06 -24.47
C PHE A 147 -17.60 5.40 -24.33
N ASP A 148 -16.91 6.53 -24.49
CA ASP A 148 -17.40 7.92 -24.38
C ASP A 148 -17.63 8.47 -22.95
N ASP A 149 -17.88 9.79 -22.87
CA ASP A 149 -17.92 10.58 -21.62
C ASP A 149 -19.02 10.12 -20.64
N HIS A 150 -20.19 9.72 -21.13
CA HIS A 150 -21.30 9.30 -20.27
C HIS A 150 -20.98 8.00 -19.52
N VAL A 151 -20.39 7.02 -20.18
CA VAL A 151 -20.00 5.75 -19.56
C VAL A 151 -18.87 5.97 -18.56
N ALA A 152 -17.95 6.89 -18.86
CA ALA A 152 -16.86 7.25 -17.96
C ALA A 152 -17.36 7.85 -16.63
N GLN A 153 -18.42 8.65 -16.66
CA GLN A 153 -19.05 9.19 -15.44
C GLN A 153 -19.66 8.06 -14.58
N TRP A 154 -20.37 7.11 -15.19
CA TRP A 154 -20.96 5.99 -14.46
C TRP A 154 -19.93 5.02 -13.90
N ALA A 155 -18.80 4.83 -14.59
CA ALA A 155 -17.71 3.99 -14.11
C ALA A 155 -17.14 4.47 -12.76
N LEU A 156 -17.14 5.78 -12.52
CA LEU A 156 -16.71 6.37 -11.25
C LEU A 156 -17.71 6.17 -10.11
N VAL A 157 -18.99 5.92 -10.39
CA VAL A 157 -20.06 5.83 -9.37
C VAL A 157 -20.10 4.44 -8.71
N ASN A 158 -19.18 3.53 -9.06
CA ASN A 158 -19.14 2.20 -8.47
C ASN A 158 -18.73 2.26 -6.98
N TRP A 159 -19.73 2.16 -6.09
CA TRP A 159 -19.54 2.22 -4.63
C TRP A 159 -18.50 1.22 -4.11
N PHE A 160 -18.38 0.05 -4.74
CA PHE A 160 -17.43 -0.99 -4.35
C PHE A 160 -15.99 -0.58 -4.61
N MET A 161 -15.73 0.19 -5.67
CA MET A 161 -14.39 0.68 -5.98
C MET A 161 -13.92 1.67 -4.91
N PHE A 162 -14.78 2.59 -4.48
CA PHE A 162 -14.46 3.49 -3.35
C PHE A 162 -14.16 2.72 -2.06
N PHE A 163 -14.89 1.64 -1.81
CA PHE A 163 -14.66 0.80 -0.64
C PHE A 163 -13.33 0.02 -0.72
N CYS A 164 -12.96 -0.53 -1.88
CA CYS A 164 -11.77 -1.37 -2.03
C CYS A 164 -10.47 -0.59 -2.29
N PHE A 165 -10.51 0.47 -3.10
CA PHE A 165 -9.30 1.20 -3.51
C PHE A 165 -8.63 1.97 -2.36
N THR A 166 -9.42 2.44 -1.40
CA THR A 166 -8.95 3.19 -0.24
C THR A 166 -8.22 2.33 0.79
N ARG A 167 -8.26 1.00 0.65
CA ARG A 167 -7.64 0.04 1.59
C ARG A 167 -6.24 -0.33 1.11
N THR A 168 -5.31 -0.52 2.05
CA THR A 168 -3.89 -0.84 1.79
C THR A 168 -3.70 -2.30 1.37
N LEU A 169 -4.42 -2.71 0.32
CA LEU A 169 -4.37 -4.04 -0.27
C LEU A 169 -3.46 -4.02 -1.50
N SER A 170 -2.62 -5.04 -1.62
CA SER A 170 -1.78 -5.22 -2.82
C SER A 170 -2.63 -5.34 -4.10
N ASN A 171 -3.84 -5.90 -4.00
CA ASN A 171 -4.78 -5.97 -5.13
C ASN A 171 -5.17 -4.57 -5.63
N SER A 172 -5.39 -3.61 -4.73
CA SER A 172 -5.78 -2.25 -5.12
C SER A 172 -4.65 -1.55 -5.86
N LEU A 173 -3.41 -1.71 -5.41
CA LEU A 173 -2.23 -1.19 -6.10
C LEU A 173 -2.02 -1.84 -7.47
N GLU A 174 -2.20 -3.16 -7.57
CA GLU A 174 -2.17 -3.90 -8.85
C GLU A 174 -3.21 -3.35 -9.83
N THR A 175 -4.45 -3.09 -9.38
CA THR A 175 -5.49 -2.52 -10.25
C THR A 175 -5.12 -1.13 -10.75
N VAL A 176 -4.60 -0.25 -9.87
CA VAL A 176 -4.15 1.10 -10.27
C VAL A 176 -3.05 1.02 -11.31
N LEU A 177 -2.02 0.19 -11.09
CA LEU A 177 -0.93 0.00 -12.04
C LEU A 177 -1.41 -0.59 -13.37
N THR A 178 -2.36 -1.53 -13.31
CA THR A 178 -2.95 -2.12 -14.52
C THR A 178 -3.75 -1.08 -15.30
N LEU A 179 -4.55 -0.23 -14.65
CA LEU A 179 -5.28 0.87 -15.30
C LEU A 179 -4.33 1.86 -15.97
N VAL A 180 -3.29 2.31 -15.26
CA VAL A 180 -2.29 3.24 -15.80
C VAL A 180 -1.53 2.58 -16.96
N GLY A 181 -1.16 1.31 -16.81
CA GLY A 181 -0.44 0.55 -17.81
C GLY A 181 -1.25 0.37 -19.10
N ILE A 182 -2.50 -0.08 -18.99
CA ILE A 182 -3.43 -0.21 -20.14
C ILE A 182 -3.69 1.16 -20.77
N TYR A 183 -3.79 2.23 -19.98
CA TYR A 183 -3.94 3.57 -20.52
C TYR A 183 -2.76 3.97 -21.40
N TYR A 184 -1.51 3.70 -21.01
CA TYR A 184 -0.34 3.97 -21.86
C TYR A 184 -0.18 2.99 -23.02
N TRP A 185 -0.92 1.88 -22.99
CA TRP A 185 -0.82 0.83 -23.97
C TRP A 185 -1.79 1.08 -25.16
N PRO A 186 -1.31 1.11 -26.42
CA PRO A 186 -2.10 1.61 -27.55
C PRO A 186 -3.10 0.63 -28.18
N CYS A 187 -2.94 -0.70 -28.05
CA CYS A 187 -3.76 -1.67 -28.79
C CYS A 187 -5.28 -1.70 -28.50
N MET A 188 -5.73 -1.26 -27.33
CA MET A 188 -7.16 -1.31 -26.97
C MET A 188 -7.95 -0.06 -27.42
N ARG A 189 -7.31 0.86 -28.15
CA ARG A 189 -7.94 2.14 -28.54
C ARG A 189 -8.65 2.02 -29.88
N VAL A 190 -9.94 2.33 -29.87
CA VAL A 190 -10.78 2.37 -31.08
C VAL A 190 -10.42 3.56 -31.98
N SER A 191 -9.86 4.64 -31.43
CA SER A 191 -9.47 5.84 -32.19
C SER A 191 -7.99 6.23 -32.02
N PRO A 192 -7.18 6.25 -33.09
CA PRO A 192 -5.76 6.61 -33.05
C PRO A 192 -5.49 8.11 -32.84
N ASN A 193 -6.50 8.98 -32.99
CA ASN A 193 -6.30 10.43 -33.13
C ASN A 193 -6.24 11.22 -31.79
N LYS A 194 -6.47 10.55 -30.65
CA LYS A 194 -6.37 11.15 -29.30
C LYS A 194 -5.24 10.53 -28.47
N ALA A 195 -4.16 10.07 -29.11
CA ALA A 195 -3.04 9.47 -28.41
C ALA A 195 -2.21 10.57 -27.71
N PRO A 196 -2.03 10.53 -26.37
CA PRO A 196 -0.95 11.29 -25.77
C PRO A 196 0.38 10.71 -26.26
N LEU A 197 1.33 11.58 -26.61
CA LEU A 197 2.67 11.32 -27.16
C LEU A 197 3.62 10.49 -26.25
N PHE A 198 3.10 9.78 -25.25
CA PHE A 198 3.94 9.04 -24.30
C PHE A 198 4.44 7.73 -24.91
N SER A 199 5.75 7.50 -24.74
CA SER A 199 6.44 6.32 -25.24
C SER A 199 5.85 5.04 -24.63
N ARG A 200 5.57 4.03 -25.47
CA ARG A 200 5.10 2.68 -25.08
C ARG A 200 5.97 2.03 -24.00
N LYS A 201 7.23 2.46 -23.88
CA LYS A 201 8.17 2.11 -22.80
C LYS A 201 7.58 2.27 -21.41
N TRP A 202 6.76 3.29 -21.17
CA TRP A 202 6.11 3.50 -19.87
C TRP A 202 5.07 2.42 -19.57
N GLY A 203 4.31 1.96 -20.57
CA GLY A 203 3.37 0.86 -20.42
C GLY A 203 4.08 -0.44 -20.03
N VAL A 204 5.20 -0.76 -20.68
CA VAL A 204 6.02 -1.94 -20.37
C VAL A 204 6.68 -1.81 -18.98
N ALA A 205 7.19 -0.64 -18.62
CA ALA A 205 7.76 -0.41 -17.29
C ALA A 205 6.73 -0.57 -16.17
N ILE A 206 5.51 -0.07 -16.37
CA ILE A 206 4.40 -0.22 -15.42
C ILE A 206 3.95 -1.69 -15.34
N ALA A 207 3.93 -2.40 -16.47
CA ALA A 207 3.65 -3.83 -16.51
C ALA A 207 4.66 -4.64 -15.70
N ALA A 208 5.95 -4.37 -15.90
CA ALA A 208 7.03 -5.01 -15.14
C ALA A 208 6.89 -4.71 -13.64
N LEU A 209 6.58 -3.47 -13.27
CA LEU A 209 6.34 -3.08 -11.88
C LEU A 209 5.14 -3.82 -11.27
N ALA A 210 4.04 -3.96 -12.01
CA ALA A 210 2.87 -4.72 -11.56
C ALA A 210 3.21 -6.19 -11.33
N CYS A 211 3.92 -6.83 -12.26
CA CYS A 211 4.40 -8.21 -12.13
C CYS A 211 5.37 -8.40 -10.95
N ALA A 212 6.23 -7.43 -10.69
CA ALA A 212 7.16 -7.47 -9.57
C ALA A 212 6.43 -7.37 -8.21
N ILE A 213 5.47 -6.45 -8.11
CA ILE A 213 4.60 -6.31 -6.92
C ILE A 213 3.77 -7.58 -6.72
N ARG A 214 3.24 -8.13 -7.80
CA ARG A 214 2.42 -9.33 -7.76
C ARG A 214 2.64 -10.20 -8.99
N PRO A 215 3.25 -11.39 -8.84
CA PRO A 215 3.49 -12.30 -9.97
C PRO A 215 2.21 -12.73 -10.71
N THR A 216 1.04 -12.67 -10.06
CA THR A 216 -0.24 -12.99 -10.70
C THR A 216 -0.61 -12.02 -11.83
N SER A 217 -0.15 -10.77 -11.77
CA SER A 217 -0.39 -9.78 -12.83
C SER A 217 0.26 -10.19 -14.16
N ALA A 218 1.24 -11.08 -14.13
CA ALA A 218 1.86 -11.63 -15.34
C ALA A 218 0.83 -12.27 -16.28
N ILE A 219 -0.25 -12.86 -15.75
CA ILE A 219 -1.32 -13.44 -16.56
C ILE A 219 -2.01 -12.36 -17.40
N ILE A 220 -2.33 -11.22 -16.79
CA ILE A 220 -2.98 -10.10 -17.47
C ILE A 220 -2.05 -9.53 -18.55
N TRP A 221 -0.78 -9.32 -18.20
CA TRP A 221 0.20 -8.72 -19.11
C TRP A 221 0.63 -9.65 -20.24
N MET A 222 0.68 -10.96 -20.00
CA MET A 222 0.86 -11.95 -21.07
C MET A 222 -0.30 -11.89 -22.05
N TYR A 223 -1.55 -11.77 -21.58
CA TYR A 223 -2.70 -11.64 -22.46
C TYR A 223 -2.66 -10.35 -23.29
N VAL A 224 -2.40 -9.20 -22.66
CA VAL A 224 -2.29 -7.90 -23.36
C VAL A 224 -1.14 -7.90 -24.37
N GLY A 225 0.03 -8.44 -23.98
CA GLY A 225 1.18 -8.56 -24.86
C GLY A 225 0.92 -9.49 -26.04
N LEU A 226 0.18 -10.59 -25.83
CA LEU A 226 -0.20 -11.52 -26.90
C LEU A 226 -1.20 -10.88 -27.87
N LEU A 227 -2.19 -10.13 -27.37
CA LEU A 227 -3.13 -9.39 -28.20
C LEU A 227 -2.39 -8.39 -29.11
N GLU A 228 -1.41 -7.66 -28.59
CA GLU A 228 -0.56 -6.79 -29.42
C GLU A 228 0.22 -7.54 -30.46
N LEU A 229 0.79 -8.69 -30.11
CA LEU A 229 1.53 -9.49 -31.08
C LEU A 229 0.64 -9.90 -32.27
N PHE A 230 -0.65 -10.14 -32.04
CA PHE A 230 -1.61 -10.48 -33.09
C PHE A 230 -2.11 -9.25 -33.88
N LEU A 231 -2.29 -8.10 -33.24
CA LEU A 231 -2.80 -6.87 -33.87
C LEU A 231 -1.71 -6.01 -34.53
N ALA A 232 -0.47 -6.09 -34.07
CA ALA A 232 0.63 -5.26 -34.56
C ALA A 232 1.29 -5.87 -35.81
N HIS A 233 1.34 -5.10 -36.88
CA HIS A 233 1.98 -5.48 -38.15
C HIS A 233 3.53 -5.56 -38.04
N ASP A 234 4.14 -4.85 -37.08
CA ASP A 234 5.61 -4.74 -36.87
C ASP A 234 6.10 -5.55 -35.64
N ARG A 235 5.93 -6.88 -35.69
CA ARG A 235 6.20 -7.83 -34.60
C ARG A 235 7.63 -7.78 -34.03
N LEU A 236 8.63 -7.46 -34.85
CA LEU A 236 10.05 -7.54 -34.48
C LEU A 236 10.57 -6.30 -33.75
N LYS A 237 10.07 -5.11 -34.07
CA LYS A 237 10.48 -3.87 -33.39
C LYS A 237 10.00 -3.83 -31.94
N PHE A 238 8.81 -4.34 -31.67
CA PHE A 238 8.24 -4.40 -30.33
C PHE A 238 9.06 -5.33 -29.41
N ILE A 239 9.39 -6.53 -29.88
CA ILE A 239 10.16 -7.52 -29.10
C ILE A 239 11.59 -7.02 -28.82
N PHE A 240 12.30 -6.55 -29.85
CA PHE A 240 13.72 -6.20 -29.72
C PHE A 240 13.99 -4.81 -29.11
N LEU A 241 13.08 -3.84 -29.28
CA LEU A 241 13.35 -2.44 -28.91
C LEU A 241 12.62 -2.00 -27.64
N GLU A 242 11.54 -2.69 -27.25
CA GLU A 242 10.70 -2.33 -26.10
C GLU A 242 10.69 -3.40 -24.99
N VAL A 243 10.73 -4.69 -25.33
CA VAL A 243 10.70 -5.78 -24.32
C VAL A 243 12.11 -6.19 -23.86
N ALA A 244 13.05 -6.36 -24.80
CA ALA A 244 14.42 -6.77 -24.49
C ALA A 244 15.23 -5.86 -23.53
N PRO A 245 15.05 -4.52 -23.48
CA PRO A 245 15.81 -3.70 -22.52
C PRO A 245 15.23 -3.70 -21.09
N ILE A 246 14.08 -4.32 -20.85
CA ILE A 246 13.37 -4.29 -19.56
C ILE A 246 13.37 -5.67 -18.86
N GLY A 247 13.54 -6.76 -19.61
CA GLY A 247 13.75 -8.11 -19.06
C GLY A 247 15.21 -8.39 -18.74
#